data_AF-A0A3A8EAM4-F1
#
_entry.id   AF-A0A3A8EAM4-F1
#
_cell.length_a   1.000
_cell.length_b   1.000
_cell.length_c   1.000
_cell.angle_alpha   90.00
_cell.angle_beta   90.00
_cell.angle_gamma   90.00
#
_symmetry.space_group_name_H-M   'P 1'
#
loop_
_entity.id
_entity.type
_entity.pdbx_description
1 polymer ?
#
loop_
_entity_poly.entity_id
_entity_poly.type
_entity_poly.pdbx_seq_one_letter_code
_entity_poly.pdbx_strand_id
1 'polypeptide(L)'
;EFSSEDLKTWDISNPTELTDTILGKFEDDSDLRHQFRRCTRYLKQWRNEKGLDFFKSIAITTAVYEHITAEDYENDNKVLLSIVNNVLDQFTTFSIDPENNEYYFRLVINLPAHQGVDLLEKLTRKQMEHLKSKLEDLKSSLEAVNEETDTVEACKILNKTFGRQFPIPEIQEVSEPVVQTYYTQEGKSA
;
A
#
# COMPACT_ATOMS: atom_id res chain seq x y z
N GLU A 1 -15.13 -31.17 5.71
CA GLU A 1 -16.05 -30.64 4.68
C GLU A 1 -17.47 -30.93 5.13
N PHE A 2 -18.48 -30.21 4.63
CA PHE A 2 -19.91 -30.24 5.02
C PHE A 2 -20.32 -29.27 6.14
N SER A 3 -20.54 -28.01 5.76
CA SER A 3 -21.43 -27.09 6.48
C SER A 3 -22.90 -27.47 6.16
N SER A 4 -23.82 -27.32 7.11
CA SER A 4 -25.26 -27.54 6.84
C SER A 4 -25.80 -26.53 5.82
N GLU A 5 -26.89 -26.88 5.13
CA GLU A 5 -27.50 -26.03 4.08
C GLU A 5 -27.84 -24.63 4.62
N ASP A 6 -28.31 -24.58 5.86
CA ASP A 6 -28.70 -23.40 6.66
C ASP A 6 -27.53 -22.46 7.01
N LEU A 7 -26.28 -22.89 6.78
CA LEU A 7 -25.07 -22.08 6.96
C LEU A 7 -24.44 -21.64 5.62
N LYS A 8 -25.08 -21.91 4.49
CA LYS A 8 -24.64 -21.44 3.16
C LYS A 8 -25.40 -20.18 2.80
N THR A 9 -24.66 -19.12 2.49
CA THR A 9 -25.22 -17.88 1.91
C THR A 9 -24.86 -17.80 0.44
N TRP A 10 -25.77 -17.22 -0.36
CA TRP A 10 -25.52 -16.89 -1.76
C TRP A 10 -25.38 -15.38 -1.88
N ASP A 11 -24.20 -14.93 -2.29
CA ASP A 11 -23.95 -13.52 -2.58
C ASP A 11 -23.91 -13.32 -4.10
N ILE A 12 -24.52 -12.23 -4.57
CA ILE A 12 -24.39 -11.81 -5.96
C ILE A 12 -22.92 -11.44 -6.17
N SER A 13 -22.26 -12.12 -7.10
CA SER A 13 -20.88 -11.84 -7.48
C SER A 13 -20.80 -11.61 -8.98
N ASN A 14 -20.34 -10.42 -9.37
CA ASN A 14 -20.02 -10.11 -10.77
C ASN A 14 -18.50 -9.91 -10.92
N PRO A 15 -17.73 -11.00 -11.05
CA PRO A 15 -16.27 -10.93 -11.11
C PRO A 15 -15.75 -10.18 -12.36
N THR A 16 -16.51 -10.21 -13.47
CA THR A 16 -16.18 -9.47 -14.69
C THR A 16 -16.29 -7.98 -14.46
N GLU A 17 -17.43 -7.51 -13.94
CA GLU A 17 -17.64 -6.09 -13.62
C GLU A 17 -16.62 -5.57 -12.60
N LEU A 18 -16.27 -6.37 -11.59
CA LEU A 18 -15.21 -6.01 -10.65
C LEU A 18 -13.85 -5.82 -11.35
N THR A 19 -13.51 -6.75 -12.25
CA THR A 19 -12.25 -6.70 -13.00
C THR A 19 -12.21 -5.48 -13.91
N ASP A 20 -13.28 -5.24 -14.65
CA ASP A 20 -13.41 -4.11 -15.56
C ASP A 20 -13.36 -2.77 -14.79
N THR A 21 -14.03 -2.70 -13.64
CA THR A 21 -13.99 -1.51 -12.76
C THR A 21 -12.56 -1.21 -12.30
N ILE A 22 -11.85 -2.21 -11.76
CA ILE A 22 -10.49 -2.02 -11.24
C ILE A 22 -9.51 -1.69 -12.36
N LEU A 23 -9.57 -2.41 -13.49
CA LEU A 23 -8.63 -2.22 -14.60
C LEU A 23 -8.91 -0.96 -15.41
N GLY A 24 -10.16 -0.48 -15.42
CA GLY A 24 -10.59 0.71 -16.14
C GLY A 24 -10.23 2.04 -15.47
N LYS A 25 -9.85 2.07 -14.17
CA LYS A 25 -9.62 3.33 -13.41
C LYS A 25 -8.74 4.35 -14.13
N PHE A 26 -7.71 3.87 -14.81
CA PHE A 26 -6.73 4.68 -15.53
C PHE A 26 -6.56 4.18 -16.96
N GLU A 27 -7.61 3.74 -17.65
CA GLU A 27 -7.53 3.13 -18.99
C GLU A 27 -6.81 4.00 -20.05
N ASP A 28 -6.85 5.32 -19.89
CA ASP A 28 -6.19 6.26 -20.80
C ASP A 28 -4.77 6.68 -20.35
N ASP A 29 -4.34 6.28 -19.16
CA ASP A 29 -3.03 6.64 -18.59
C ASP A 29 -2.16 5.42 -18.25
N SER A 30 -1.17 5.12 -19.09
CA SER A 30 -0.31 3.96 -18.89
C SER A 30 0.54 4.04 -17.63
N ASP A 31 0.98 5.24 -17.26
CA ASP A 31 1.94 5.43 -16.19
C ASP A 31 1.26 5.29 -14.83
N LEU A 32 0.07 5.87 -14.66
CA LEU A 32 -0.77 5.63 -13.49
C LEU A 32 -1.23 4.18 -13.39
N ARG A 33 -1.52 3.50 -14.51
CA ARG A 33 -1.79 2.05 -14.48
C ARG A 33 -0.60 1.26 -13.96
N HIS A 34 0.61 1.63 -14.35
CA HIS A 34 1.81 0.99 -13.85
C HIS A 34 2.06 1.32 -12.37
N GLN A 35 1.87 2.57 -11.95
CA GLN A 35 1.94 2.97 -10.54
C GLN A 35 0.97 2.18 -9.67
N PHE A 36 -0.30 2.13 -10.06
CA PHE A 36 -1.34 1.35 -9.41
C PHE A 36 -0.93 -0.10 -9.19
N ARG A 37 -0.40 -0.75 -10.24
CA ARG A 37 0.08 -2.14 -10.19
C ARG A 37 1.30 -2.29 -9.28
N ARG A 38 2.25 -1.35 -9.31
CA ARG A 38 3.44 -1.35 -8.44
C ARG A 38 3.04 -1.24 -6.97
N CYS A 39 2.28 -0.21 -6.59
CA CYS A 39 1.81 -0.01 -5.22
C CYS A 39 1.00 -1.21 -4.71
N THR A 40 0.09 -1.74 -5.53
CA THR A 40 -0.68 -2.95 -5.19
C THR A 40 0.23 -4.15 -4.93
N ARG A 41 1.25 -4.37 -5.77
CA ARG A 41 2.21 -5.46 -5.61
C ARG A 41 3.06 -5.29 -4.35
N TYR A 42 3.53 -4.07 -4.06
CA TYR A 42 4.32 -3.80 -2.87
C TYR A 42 3.52 -4.04 -1.59
N LEU A 43 2.27 -3.58 -1.50
CA LEU A 43 1.41 -3.87 -0.33
C LEU A 43 1.11 -5.37 -0.19
N LYS A 44 0.89 -6.09 -1.29
CA LYS A 44 0.71 -7.55 -1.25
C LYS A 44 1.97 -8.25 -0.74
N GLN A 45 3.15 -7.82 -1.20
CA GLN A 45 4.43 -8.35 -0.74
C GLN A 45 4.66 -8.05 0.74
N TRP A 46 4.43 -6.82 1.18
CA TRP A 46 4.49 -6.44 2.60
C TRP A 46 3.53 -7.29 3.45
N ARG A 47 2.28 -7.46 3.02
CA ARG A 47 1.30 -8.31 3.71
C ARG A 47 1.79 -9.74 3.86
N ASN A 48 2.45 -10.29 2.84
CA ASN A 48 3.04 -11.63 2.91
C ASN A 48 4.21 -11.68 3.91
N GLU A 49 5.11 -10.70 3.85
CA GLU A 49 6.25 -10.59 4.76
C GLU A 49 5.81 -10.46 6.23
N LYS A 50 4.68 -9.82 6.50
CA LYS A 50 4.14 -9.65 7.86
C LYS A 50 3.17 -10.74 8.29
N GLY A 51 2.90 -11.75 7.46
CA GLY A 51 1.99 -12.85 7.79
C GLY A 51 0.54 -12.40 8.01
N LEU A 52 0.09 -11.36 7.31
CA LEU A 52 -1.25 -10.78 7.48
C LEU A 52 -2.28 -11.53 6.63
N ASP A 53 -2.41 -12.85 6.87
CA ASP A 53 -3.12 -13.72 5.92
C ASP A 53 -4.63 -13.42 5.78
N PHE A 54 -5.18 -12.83 6.83
CA PHE A 54 -6.55 -12.36 6.93
C PHE A 54 -6.81 -11.08 6.11
N PHE A 55 -5.79 -10.27 5.82
CA PHE A 55 -5.93 -9.11 4.94
C PHE A 55 -5.84 -9.55 3.48
N LYS A 56 -7.01 -9.76 2.86
CA LYS A 56 -7.13 -10.40 1.54
C LYS A 56 -6.62 -9.49 0.44
N SER A 57 -6.04 -10.10 -0.60
CA SER A 57 -5.45 -9.36 -1.73
C SER A 57 -6.44 -8.45 -2.47
N ILE A 58 -7.73 -8.79 -2.49
CA ILE A 58 -8.77 -7.92 -3.07
C ILE A 58 -9.00 -6.67 -2.22
N ALA A 59 -8.95 -6.78 -0.89
CA ALA A 59 -9.05 -5.63 0.01
C ALA A 59 -7.86 -4.69 -0.17
N ILE A 60 -6.64 -5.23 -0.30
CA ILE A 60 -5.43 -4.45 -0.65
C ILE A 60 -5.60 -3.73 -1.99
N THR A 61 -6.04 -4.45 -3.02
CA THR A 61 -6.20 -3.89 -4.37
C THR A 61 -7.27 -2.78 -4.36
N THR A 62 -8.33 -2.95 -3.59
CA THR A 62 -9.41 -1.98 -3.40
C THR A 62 -8.94 -0.74 -2.65
N ALA A 63 -8.17 -0.91 -1.57
CA ALA A 63 -7.59 0.22 -0.83
C ALA A 63 -6.69 1.08 -1.72
N VAL A 64 -5.84 0.44 -2.54
CA VAL A 64 -5.03 1.18 -3.53
C VAL A 64 -5.93 1.83 -4.57
N TYR A 65 -6.94 1.12 -5.08
CA TYR A 65 -7.88 1.67 -6.07
C TYR A 65 -8.59 2.91 -5.54
N GLU A 66 -8.97 2.94 -4.27
CA GLU A 66 -9.69 4.05 -3.65
C GLU A 66 -8.79 5.27 -3.43
N HIS A 67 -7.54 5.06 -3.01
CA HIS A 67 -6.66 6.13 -2.54
C HIS A 67 -5.57 6.56 -3.51
N ILE A 68 -5.36 5.84 -4.62
CA ILE A 68 -4.52 6.32 -5.71
C ILE A 68 -5.26 7.39 -6.53
N THR A 69 -4.57 8.46 -6.83
CA THR A 69 -5.08 9.66 -7.48
C THR A 69 -4.44 9.86 -8.85
N ALA A 70 -4.99 10.80 -9.63
CA ALA A 70 -4.42 11.19 -10.91
C ALA A 70 -3.16 12.07 -10.78
N GLU A 71 -2.67 12.33 -9.57
CA GLU A 71 -1.43 13.10 -9.33
C GLU A 71 -0.26 12.19 -8.94
N ASP A 72 -0.54 10.90 -8.69
CA ASP A 72 0.42 9.90 -8.21
C ASP A 72 1.31 9.35 -9.35
N TYR A 73 1.91 10.22 -10.16
CA TYR A 73 2.94 9.82 -11.13
C TYR A 73 4.34 9.72 -10.51
N GLU A 74 4.47 10.18 -9.27
CA GLU A 74 5.74 10.37 -8.59
C GLU A 74 6.35 9.08 -8.02
N ASN A 75 7.48 9.26 -7.33
CA ASN A 75 8.19 8.30 -6.48
C ASN A 75 7.26 7.30 -5.77
N ASP A 76 7.48 6.00 -6.06
CA ASP A 76 6.75 4.86 -5.50
C ASP A 76 6.60 4.92 -3.97
N ASN A 77 7.64 5.32 -3.23
CA ASN A 77 7.62 5.41 -1.77
C ASN A 77 6.66 6.49 -1.27
N LYS A 78 6.62 7.66 -1.93
CA LYS A 78 5.72 8.76 -1.57
C LYS A 78 4.26 8.41 -1.85
N VAL A 79 3.98 7.85 -3.03
CA VAL A 79 2.64 7.41 -3.41
C VAL A 79 2.15 6.33 -2.43
N LEU A 80 3.02 5.37 -2.11
CA LEU A 80 2.68 4.32 -1.16
C LEU A 80 2.43 4.86 0.25
N LEU A 81 3.23 5.82 0.72
CA LEU A 81 3.03 6.49 2.00
C LEU A 81 1.69 7.24 2.03
N SER A 82 1.35 7.96 0.95
CA SER A 82 0.06 8.65 0.81
C SER A 82 -1.11 7.67 0.93
N ILE A 83 -1.06 6.56 0.20
CA ILE A 83 -2.09 5.51 0.27
C ILE A 83 -2.19 4.93 1.69
N VAL A 84 -1.07 4.60 2.34
CA VAL A 84 -1.07 4.03 3.71
C VAL A 84 -1.64 5.02 4.72
N ASN A 85 -1.31 6.31 4.61
CA ASN A 85 -1.90 7.35 5.45
C ASN A 85 -3.42 7.42 5.27
N ASN A 86 -3.89 7.48 4.01
CA ASN A 86 -5.31 7.52 3.72
C ASN A 86 -6.05 6.29 4.28
N VAL A 87 -5.47 5.10 4.18
CA VAL A 87 -6.04 3.88 4.79
C VAL A 87 -6.07 3.96 6.32
N LEU A 88 -5.02 4.46 6.96
CA LEU A 88 -4.97 4.64 8.41
C LEU A 88 -6.04 5.63 8.89
N ASP A 89 -6.27 6.70 8.13
CA ASP A 89 -7.30 7.70 8.41
C ASP A 89 -8.73 7.15 8.28
N GLN A 90 -8.93 6.00 7.63
CA GLN A 90 -10.23 5.31 7.54
C GLN A 90 -10.56 4.42 8.75
N PHE A 91 -9.71 4.32 9.77
CA PHE A 91 -10.04 3.64 11.04
C PHE A 91 -10.97 4.49 11.91
N THR A 92 -12.18 4.78 11.41
CA THR A 92 -13.15 5.70 12.05
C THR A 92 -14.46 5.02 12.43
N THR A 93 -14.74 3.83 11.89
CA THR A 93 -16.01 3.12 12.14
C THR A 93 -15.98 2.47 13.52
N PHE A 94 -16.99 2.72 14.34
CA PHE A 94 -17.18 2.02 15.61
C PHE A 94 -17.83 0.65 15.40
N SER A 95 -17.30 -0.36 16.06
CA SER A 95 -17.89 -1.70 16.15
C SER A 95 -17.80 -2.22 17.59
N ILE A 96 -18.58 -3.27 17.89
CA ILE A 96 -18.62 -3.92 19.20
C ILE A 96 -18.02 -5.30 19.05
N ASP A 97 -17.05 -5.62 19.90
CA ASP A 97 -16.46 -6.95 19.95
C ASP A 97 -17.47 -7.95 20.58
N PRO A 98 -17.87 -9.01 19.85
CA PRO A 98 -18.84 -9.96 20.37
C PRO A 98 -18.32 -10.78 21.57
N GLU A 99 -17.00 -10.87 21.80
CA GLU A 99 -16.42 -11.65 22.90
C GLU A 99 -16.57 -10.93 24.25
N ASN A 100 -16.43 -9.60 24.30
CA ASN A 100 -16.37 -8.83 25.55
C ASN A 100 -17.27 -7.58 25.56
N ASN A 101 -18.01 -7.32 24.48
CA ASN A 101 -18.92 -6.18 24.32
C ASN A 101 -18.24 -4.80 24.42
N GLU A 102 -16.94 -4.72 24.12
CA GLU A 102 -16.18 -3.47 24.09
C GLU A 102 -16.21 -2.83 22.69
N TYR A 103 -16.20 -1.49 22.68
CA TYR A 103 -16.11 -0.72 21.43
C TYR A 103 -14.68 -0.70 20.88
N TYR A 104 -14.54 -0.79 19.57
CA TYR A 104 -13.27 -0.60 18.87
C TYR A 104 -13.46 0.10 17.52
N PHE A 105 -12.41 0.78 17.07
CA PHE A 105 -12.36 1.36 15.73
C PHE A 105 -11.97 0.30 14.71
N ARG A 106 -12.67 0.28 13.57
CA ARG A 106 -12.38 -0.60 12.46
C ARG A 106 -12.23 0.14 11.14
N LEU A 107 -11.40 -0.45 10.28
CA LEU A 107 -11.32 -0.13 8.87
C LEU A 107 -12.43 -0.86 8.12
N VAL A 108 -13.08 -0.16 7.20
CA VAL A 108 -14.08 -0.68 6.26
C VAL A 108 -13.54 -0.49 4.86
N ILE A 109 -13.55 -1.55 4.04
CA ILE A 109 -13.15 -1.45 2.63
C ILE A 109 -14.28 -2.02 1.79
N ASN A 110 -15.00 -1.15 1.09
CA ASN A 110 -16.14 -1.56 0.26
C ASN A 110 -15.68 -2.00 -1.12
N LEU A 111 -16.24 -3.09 -1.63
CA LEU A 111 -15.95 -3.59 -2.96
C LEU A 111 -16.39 -2.56 -4.04
N PRO A 112 -15.52 -2.14 -4.99
CA PRO A 112 -15.86 -1.03 -5.91
C PRO A 112 -17.07 -1.26 -6.82
N ALA A 113 -17.31 -2.51 -7.23
CA ALA A 113 -18.42 -2.89 -8.11
C ALA A 113 -19.72 -3.24 -7.37
N HIS A 114 -19.66 -3.40 -6.04
CA HIS A 114 -20.80 -3.85 -5.24
C HIS A 114 -20.87 -3.05 -3.94
N GLN A 115 -21.75 -2.05 -3.91
CA GLN A 115 -21.96 -1.23 -2.72
C GLN A 115 -22.41 -2.08 -1.52
N GLY A 116 -21.89 -1.76 -0.34
CA GLY A 116 -22.26 -2.40 0.92
C GLY A 116 -21.56 -3.73 1.21
N VAL A 117 -20.70 -4.23 0.31
CA VAL A 117 -19.87 -5.42 0.56
C VAL A 117 -18.55 -4.99 1.19
N ASP A 118 -18.47 -5.10 2.52
CA ASP A 118 -17.26 -4.83 3.28
C ASP A 118 -16.30 -6.03 3.26
N LEU A 119 -15.17 -5.86 2.59
CA LEU A 119 -14.14 -6.89 2.42
C LEU A 119 -13.42 -7.27 3.72
N LEU A 120 -13.60 -6.48 4.78
CA LEU A 120 -13.02 -6.70 6.10
C LEU A 120 -14.05 -7.08 7.16
N GLU A 121 -15.31 -7.37 6.79
CA GLU A 121 -16.40 -7.67 7.73
C GLU A 121 -16.07 -8.83 8.69
N LYS A 122 -15.28 -9.81 8.23
CA LYS A 122 -14.96 -11.05 8.98
C LYS A 122 -13.74 -10.93 9.88
N LEU A 123 -13.06 -9.79 9.91
CA LEU A 123 -11.89 -9.59 10.75
C LEU A 123 -12.32 -9.43 12.21
N THR A 124 -11.69 -10.18 13.11
CA THR A 124 -11.88 -9.99 14.54
C THR A 124 -11.24 -8.68 15.02
N ARG A 125 -11.63 -8.19 16.20
CA ARG A 125 -10.98 -7.02 16.82
C ARG A 125 -9.46 -7.17 16.89
N LYS A 126 -8.96 -8.32 17.37
CA LYS A 126 -7.52 -8.60 17.46
C LYS A 126 -6.83 -8.53 16.09
N GLN A 127 -7.47 -9.03 15.04
CA GLN A 127 -6.93 -8.94 13.68
C GLN A 127 -6.95 -7.49 13.16
N MET A 128 -8.00 -6.73 13.48
CA MET A 128 -8.12 -5.32 13.11
C MET A 128 -7.07 -4.44 13.80
N GLU A 129 -6.85 -4.63 15.10
CA GLU A 129 -5.81 -3.96 15.89
C GLU A 129 -4.41 -4.33 15.37
N HIS A 130 -4.18 -5.61 15.09
CA HIS A 130 -2.92 -6.07 14.52
C HIS A 130 -2.67 -5.48 13.12
N LEU A 131 -3.70 -5.40 12.27
CA LEU A 131 -3.60 -4.75 10.96
C LEU A 131 -3.22 -3.28 11.10
N LYS A 132 -3.90 -2.54 11.99
CA LYS A 132 -3.63 -1.13 12.24
C LYS A 132 -2.19 -0.91 12.68
N SER A 133 -1.74 -1.65 13.70
CA SER A 133 -0.36 -1.57 14.20
C SER A 133 0.66 -1.85 13.10
N LYS A 134 0.41 -2.83 12.23
CA LYS A 134 1.33 -3.12 11.12
C LYS A 134 1.32 -2.05 10.04
N LEU A 135 0.17 -1.43 9.76
CA LEU A 135 0.09 -0.28 8.86
C LEU A 135 0.83 0.94 9.43
N GLU A 136 0.77 1.17 10.74
CA GLU A 136 1.55 2.21 11.44
C GLU A 136 3.07 1.93 11.37
N ASP A 137 3.49 0.67 11.54
CA ASP A 137 4.88 0.25 11.33
C ASP A 137 5.34 0.49 9.88
N LEU A 138 4.47 0.19 8.90
CA LEU A 138 4.75 0.42 7.49
C LEU A 138 4.90 1.91 7.20
N LYS A 139 3.95 2.73 7.66
CA LYS A 139 4.00 4.20 7.55
C LYS A 139 5.33 4.73 8.06
N SER A 140 5.70 4.36 9.29
CA SER A 140 6.96 4.81 9.91
C SER A 140 8.19 4.42 9.08
N SER A 141 8.17 3.24 8.47
CA SER A 141 9.27 2.77 7.61
C SER A 141 9.35 3.57 6.30
N LEU A 142 8.21 3.91 5.68
CA LEU A 142 8.15 4.72 4.46
C LEU A 142 8.53 6.18 4.72
N GLU A 143 8.17 6.73 5.89
CA GLU A 143 8.60 8.06 6.35
C GLU A 143 10.12 8.10 6.53
N ALA A 144 10.70 7.12 7.22
CA ALA A 144 12.15 7.02 7.39
C ALA A 144 12.90 6.94 6.04
N VAL A 145 12.33 6.25 5.04
CA VAL A 145 12.90 6.21 3.69
C VAL A 145 12.86 7.57 2.98
N ASN A 146 11.84 8.39 3.21
CA ASN A 146 11.78 9.74 2.64
C ASN A 146 12.74 10.72 3.33
N GLU A 147 13.10 10.46 4.58
CA GLU A 147 14.07 11.25 5.35
C GLU A 147 15.53 10.80 5.12
N GLU A 148 15.73 9.56 4.66
CA GLU A 148 17.05 9.00 4.40
C GLU A 148 17.64 9.54 3.07
N THR A 149 18.88 10.00 3.15
CA THR A 149 19.61 10.57 2.01
C THR A 149 20.53 9.55 1.35
N ASP A 150 20.98 8.54 2.10
CA ASP A 150 21.77 7.43 1.56
C ASP A 150 20.85 6.37 0.97
N THR A 151 20.91 6.23 -0.35
CA THR A 151 20.10 5.24 -1.10
C THR A 151 20.30 3.80 -0.61
N VAL A 152 21.49 3.42 -0.14
CA VAL A 152 21.78 2.08 0.36
C VAL A 152 21.08 1.87 1.71
N GLU A 153 21.13 2.86 2.60
CA GLU A 153 20.42 2.79 3.89
C GLU A 153 18.90 2.80 3.69
N ALA A 154 18.38 3.61 2.77
CA ALA A 154 16.97 3.58 2.38
C ALA A 154 16.56 2.19 1.86
N CYS A 155 17.37 1.57 1.00
CA CYS A 155 17.12 0.21 0.52
C CYS A 155 17.18 -0.84 1.64
N LYS A 156 18.03 -0.68 2.66
CA LYS A 156 18.05 -1.57 3.83
C LYS A 156 16.76 -1.48 4.64
N ILE A 157 16.20 -0.27 4.81
CA ILE A 157 14.90 -0.07 5.47
C ILE A 157 13.80 -0.78 4.67
N LEU A 158 13.77 -0.59 3.34
CA LEU A 158 12.80 -1.24 2.46
C LEU A 158 12.97 -2.77 2.45
N ASN A 159 14.20 -3.28 2.48
CA ASN A 159 14.48 -4.72 2.59
C ASN A 159 13.94 -5.34 3.88
N LYS A 160 14.09 -4.66 5.02
CA LYS A 160 13.46 -5.10 6.27
C LYS A 160 11.92 -5.02 6.22
N THR A 161 11.39 -4.09 5.46
CA THR A 161 9.95 -3.82 5.35
C THR A 161 9.24 -4.84 4.45
N PHE A 162 9.74 -5.02 3.23
CA PHE A 162 9.14 -5.84 2.16
C PHE A 162 9.75 -7.25 2.04
N GLY A 163 10.83 -7.51 2.78
CA GLY A 163 11.50 -8.80 2.84
C GLY A 163 12.80 -8.84 2.04
N ARG A 164 13.56 -9.92 2.25
CA ARG A 164 14.94 -10.09 1.74
C ARG A 164 15.09 -10.01 0.21
N GLN A 165 14.00 -10.19 -0.53
CA GLN A 165 14.00 -10.12 -1.99
C GLN A 165 14.05 -8.68 -2.52
N PHE A 166 13.77 -7.68 -1.67
CA PHE A 166 13.94 -6.28 -2.07
C PHE A 166 15.44 -6.00 -2.24
N PRO A 167 15.90 -5.50 -3.39
CA PRO A 167 17.32 -5.37 -3.66
C PRO A 167 17.99 -4.31 -2.76
N ILE A 168 19.26 -4.55 -2.43
CA ILE A 168 20.14 -3.55 -1.83
C ILE A 168 21.28 -3.34 -2.85
N PRO A 169 21.48 -2.12 -3.37
CA PRO A 169 22.52 -1.87 -4.36
C PRO A 169 23.91 -2.11 -3.76
N GLU A 170 24.83 -2.62 -4.58
CA GLU A 170 26.24 -2.70 -4.22
C GLU A 170 26.85 -1.29 -4.23
N ILE A 171 27.79 -1.02 -3.31
CA ILE A 171 28.36 0.31 -3.05
C ILE A 171 28.94 0.99 -4.31
N GLN A 172 29.28 0.23 -5.36
CA GLN A 172 29.85 0.76 -6.60
C GLN A 172 28.82 1.38 -7.56
N GLU A 173 27.53 1.05 -7.47
CA GLU A 173 26.51 1.53 -8.42
C GLU A 173 25.98 2.94 -8.11
N VAL A 174 26.27 3.50 -6.93
CA VAL A 174 25.62 4.73 -6.42
C VAL A 174 26.38 6.03 -6.77
N SER A 175 27.44 5.94 -7.57
CA SER A 175 28.21 7.13 -7.97
C SER A 175 27.74 7.70 -9.32
N GLU A 176 26.76 8.60 -9.29
CA GLU A 176 26.64 9.59 -10.37
C GLU A 176 27.82 10.57 -10.25
N PRO A 177 28.65 10.75 -11.29
CA PRO A 177 29.77 11.69 -11.23
C PRO A 177 29.24 13.12 -11.18
N VAL A 178 29.54 13.81 -10.06
CA VAL A 178 29.35 15.26 -9.95
C VAL A 178 30.15 15.93 -11.07
N VAL A 179 29.45 16.50 -12.05
CA VAL A 179 30.07 17.31 -13.10
C VAL A 179 30.66 18.55 -12.43
N GLN A 180 31.97 18.53 -12.18
CA GLN A 180 32.73 19.70 -11.76
C GLN A 180 32.72 20.73 -12.90
N THR A 181 31.84 21.73 -12.82
CA THR A 181 31.93 22.91 -13.67
C THR A 181 33.11 23.77 -13.22
N TYR A 182 34.16 23.83 -14.03
CA TYR A 182 35.25 24.77 -13.86
C TYR A 182 34.77 26.18 -14.22
N TYR A 183 34.83 27.11 -13.27
CA TYR A 183 34.68 28.54 -13.57
C TYR A 183 35.91 28.99 -14.36
N THR A 184 35.73 29.34 -15.64
CA THR A 184 36.75 30.03 -16.41
C THR A 184 36.86 31.45 -15.86
N GLN A 185 38.01 31.81 -15.27
CA GLN A 185 38.29 33.20 -14.97
C GLN A 185 38.52 33.93 -16.30
N GLU A 186 37.56 34.77 -16.69
CA GLU A 186 37.79 35.76 -17.74
C GLU A 186 38.81 36.78 -17.21
N GLY A 187 40.05 36.66 -17.71
CA GLY A 187 41.03 37.72 -17.60
C GLY A 187 40.54 38.95 -18.37
N LYS A 188 40.32 40.06 -17.67
CA LYS A 188 40.31 41.38 -18.28
C LYS A 188 41.66 42.05 -18.04
N SER A 189 42.41 42.15 -19.12
CA SER A 189 43.51 43.08 -19.31
C SER A 189 42.94 44.50 -19.42
N ALA A 190 43.49 45.43 -18.64
CA ALA A 190 43.67 46.85 -18.95
C ALA A 190 44.69 47.44 -17.98
#